data_AF-A0ABD5B0A8-F1
#
_entry.id   AF-A0ABD5B0A8-F1
#
_cell.length_a   1.000
_cell.length_b   1.000
_cell.length_c   1.000
_cell.angle_alpha   90.00
_cell.angle_beta   90.00
_cell.angle_gamma   90.00
#
_symmetry.space_group_name_H-M   'P 1'
#
loop_
_entity.id
_entity.type
_entity.pdbx_description
1 polymer ?
#
loop_
_entity_poly.entity_id
_entity_poly.type
_entity_poly.pdbx_seq_one_letter_code
_entity_poly.pdbx_strand_id
1 'polypeptide(L)'
;TTVIVFFCVFLIFSPIGKLKLGKPNDKPEFNTISWFAMLFSAGMGIGLVFYGAAEPMAHFAAPPTADPETTKAYTESLRSTFFHWGFHAWAIYGVVALALAYSQFRKGEPGLISRTLRPLLGDKVEGPIGTLIDVLSVFA
;
A
#
# COMPACT_ATOMS: atom_id res chain seq x y z
N THR A 1 4.24 4.95 9.22
CA THR A 1 4.43 4.47 7.83
C THR A 1 5.86 4.11 7.49
N THR A 2 6.88 4.85 7.96
CA THR A 2 8.30 4.58 7.63
C THR A 2 8.75 3.14 7.92
N VAL A 3 8.30 2.54 9.04
CA VAL A 3 8.57 1.13 9.37
C VAL A 3 8.04 0.18 8.30
N ILE A 4 6.87 0.48 7.73
CA ILE A 4 6.25 -0.33 6.66
C ILE A 4 7.07 -0.23 5.38
N VAL A 5 7.59 0.96 5.04
CA VAL A 5 8.50 1.14 3.90
C VAL A 5 9.75 0.28 4.09
N PHE A 6 10.40 0.35 5.27
CA PHE A 6 11.56 -0.49 5.56
C PHE A 6 11.23 -1.99 5.52
N PHE A 7 10.05 -2.39 5.98
CA PHE A 7 9.58 -3.76 5.88
C PHE A 7 9.44 -4.21 4.41
N CYS A 8 8.84 -3.40 3.54
CA CYS A 8 8.76 -3.69 2.10
C CYS A 8 10.14 -3.79 1.46
N VAL A 9 11.06 -2.87 1.78
CA VAL A 9 12.45 -2.90 1.29
C VAL A 9 13.16 -4.17 1.77
N PHE A 10 12.99 -4.54 3.04
CA PHE A 10 13.52 -5.80 3.58
C PHE A 10 12.99 -7.00 2.80
N LEU A 11 11.69 -7.05 2.51
CA LEU A 11 11.09 -8.15 1.75
C LEU A 11 11.72 -8.33 0.36
N ILE A 12 12.02 -7.23 -0.35
CA ILE A 12 12.65 -7.25 -1.67
C ILE A 12 14.01 -8.00 -1.64
N PHE A 13 14.83 -7.75 -0.62
CA PHE A 13 16.16 -8.36 -0.50
C PHE A 13 16.17 -9.69 0.26
N SER A 14 15.10 -9.97 1.02
CA SER A 14 14.99 -11.19 1.80
C SER A 14 14.78 -12.44 0.93
N PRO A 15 15.20 -13.63 1.39
CA PRO A 15 14.89 -14.89 0.70
C PRO A 15 13.38 -15.15 0.52
N ILE A 16 12.55 -14.64 1.43
CA ILE A 16 11.09 -14.80 1.38
C ILE A 16 10.45 -13.98 0.25
N GLY A 17 11.10 -12.92 -0.23
CA GLY A 17 10.64 -12.15 -1.40
C GLY A 17 10.67 -12.95 -2.71
N LYS A 18 11.43 -14.06 -2.77
CA LYS A 18 11.47 -14.96 -3.93
C LYS A 18 10.26 -15.90 -4.00
N LEU A 19 9.41 -15.90 -2.97
CA LEU A 19 8.26 -16.79 -2.91
C LEU A 19 7.20 -16.35 -3.92
N LYS A 20 6.76 -17.30 -4.76
CA LYS A 20 5.66 -17.08 -5.70
C LYS A 20 4.32 -16.96 -4.95
N LEU A 21 3.55 -15.92 -5.25
CA LEU A 21 2.19 -15.70 -4.76
C LEU A 21 1.20 -16.57 -5.56
N GLY A 22 1.23 -17.86 -5.28
CA GLY A 22 0.46 -18.89 -5.98
C GLY A 22 1.04 -20.27 -5.69
N LYS A 23 0.59 -21.30 -6.39
CA LYS A 23 1.20 -22.63 -6.33
C LYS A 23 2.58 -22.62 -7.01
N PRO A 24 3.50 -23.55 -6.67
CA PRO A 24 4.85 -23.55 -7.22
C PRO A 24 4.92 -23.49 -8.76
N ASN A 25 3.97 -24.15 -9.44
CA ASN A 25 3.94 -24.27 -10.89
C ASN A 25 3.10 -23.19 -11.60
N ASP A 26 2.47 -22.28 -10.86
CA ASP A 26 1.62 -21.25 -11.45
C ASP A 26 2.45 -20.24 -12.25
N LYS A 27 1.84 -19.66 -13.28
CA LYS A 27 2.44 -18.61 -14.11
C LYS A 27 1.60 -17.33 -13.98
N PRO A 28 2.19 -16.14 -14.12
CA PRO A 28 1.42 -14.90 -14.13
C PRO A 28 0.33 -14.94 -15.20
N GLU A 29 -0.90 -14.60 -14.82
CA GLU A 29 -2.04 -14.53 -15.73
C GLU A 29 -1.91 -13.36 -16.72
N PHE A 30 -1.27 -12.28 -16.26
CA PHE A 30 -1.01 -11.08 -17.05
C PHE A 30 0.48 -10.94 -17.33
N ASN A 31 0.79 -10.45 -18.53
CA ASN A 31 2.16 -10.01 -18.82
C ASN A 31 2.52 -8.77 -17.98
N THR A 32 3.82 -8.51 -17.83
CA THR A 32 4.32 -7.47 -16.92
C THR A 32 3.87 -6.05 -17.29
N ILE A 33 3.74 -5.73 -18.58
CA ILE A 33 3.29 -4.40 -19.02
C ILE A 33 1.82 -4.19 -18.68
N SER A 34 0.97 -5.17 -18.99
CA SER A 34 -0.45 -5.15 -18.66
C SER A 34 -0.67 -5.08 -17.15
N TRP A 35 0.06 -5.88 -16.36
CA TRP A 35 0.02 -5.82 -14.90
C TRP A 35 0.41 -4.44 -14.36
N PHE A 36 1.48 -3.86 -14.88
CA PHE A 36 1.92 -2.52 -14.48
C PHE A 36 0.89 -1.45 -14.83
N ALA A 37 0.29 -1.52 -16.01
CA ALA A 37 -0.78 -0.60 -16.43
C ALA A 37 -2.01 -0.69 -15.50
N MET A 38 -2.38 -1.89 -15.06
CA MET A 38 -3.49 -2.08 -14.11
C MET A 38 -3.21 -1.41 -12.75
N LEU A 39 -1.96 -1.40 -12.27
CA LEU A 39 -1.59 -0.71 -11.03
C LEU A 39 -1.85 0.81 -11.10
N PHE A 40 -1.49 1.44 -12.22
CA PHE A 40 -1.73 2.88 -12.42
C PHE A 40 -3.21 3.19 -12.58
N SER A 41 -3.94 2.34 -13.31
CA SER A 41 -5.39 2.47 -13.48
C SER A 41 -6.13 2.40 -12.14
N ALA A 42 -5.71 1.49 -11.26
CA ALA A 42 -6.34 1.33 -9.94
C ALA A 42 -5.90 2.40 -8.92
N GLY A 43 -4.65 2.87 -8.97
CA GLY A 43 -4.07 3.74 -7.94
C GLY A 43 -4.20 5.25 -8.18
N MET A 44 -4.31 5.69 -9.45
CA MET A 44 -4.36 7.12 -9.80
C MET A 44 -5.81 7.63 -9.71
N GLY A 45 -6.30 7.85 -8.48
CA GLY A 45 -7.67 8.27 -8.21
C GLY A 45 -7.92 9.78 -8.16
N ILE A 46 -9.10 10.16 -7.66
CA ILE A 46 -9.53 11.56 -7.46
C ILE A 46 -8.58 12.37 -6.57
N GLY A 47 -7.89 11.70 -5.64
CA GLY A 47 -6.92 12.34 -4.74
C GLY A 47 -5.80 13.05 -5.50
N LEU A 48 -5.30 12.44 -6.59
CA LEU A 48 -4.26 13.05 -7.41
C LEU A 48 -4.79 14.25 -8.20
N VAL A 49 -6.04 14.18 -8.67
CA VAL A 49 -6.69 15.29 -9.39
C VAL A 49 -6.91 16.49 -8.48
N PHE A 50 -7.31 16.25 -7.23
CA PHE A 50 -7.61 17.31 -6.27
C PHE A 50 -6.33 17.86 -5.60
N TYR A 51 -5.53 16.98 -5.00
CA TYR A 51 -4.37 17.37 -4.20
C TYR A 51 -3.08 17.51 -5.01
N GLY A 52 -3.04 17.01 -6.25
CA GLY A 52 -1.84 17.10 -7.09
C GLY A 52 -1.38 18.54 -7.33
N ALA A 53 -2.31 19.48 -7.46
CA ALA A 53 -2.00 20.91 -7.51
C ALA A 53 -2.20 21.61 -6.15
N ALA A 54 -3.27 21.28 -5.42
CA ALA A 54 -3.64 22.01 -4.22
C ALA A 54 -2.63 21.86 -3.08
N GLU A 55 -2.09 20.66 -2.86
CA GLU A 55 -1.18 20.39 -1.75
C GLU A 55 0.19 21.08 -1.89
N PRO A 56 0.92 20.98 -3.02
CA PRO A 56 2.20 21.68 -3.16
C PRO A 56 2.03 23.20 -3.13
N MET A 57 0.91 23.74 -3.63
CA MET A 57 0.58 25.16 -3.50
C MET A 57 0.34 25.57 -2.05
N ALA A 58 -0.42 24.78 -1.30
CA ALA A 58 -0.68 25.05 0.12
C ALA A 58 0.61 25.02 0.95
N HIS A 59 1.45 24.00 0.75
CA HIS A 59 2.75 23.90 1.42
C HIS A 59 3.74 24.99 0.98
N PHE A 60 3.59 25.56 -0.21
CA PHE A 60 4.42 26.68 -0.67
C PHE A 60 4.02 28.02 -0.02
N ALA A 61 2.71 28.20 0.22
CA ALA A 61 2.17 29.39 0.89
C ALA A 61 2.39 29.37 2.41
N ALA A 62 2.41 28.18 3.02
CA ALA A 62 2.64 28.00 4.46
C ALA A 62 3.64 26.85 4.72
N PRO A 63 4.91 27.00 4.33
CA PRO A 63 5.94 26.00 4.57
C PRO A 63 6.25 25.87 6.07
N PRO A 64 6.60 24.66 6.55
CA PRO A 64 6.92 24.44 7.96
C PRO A 64 8.16 25.17 8.47
N THR A 65 9.21 25.31 7.63
CA THR A 65 10.51 25.83 8.08
C THR A 65 11.10 26.94 7.22
N ALA A 66 10.77 27.01 5.92
CA ALA A 66 11.18 28.12 5.06
C ALA A 66 10.30 29.37 5.22
N ASP A 67 10.77 30.51 4.71
CA ASP A 67 9.90 31.67 4.50
C ASP A 67 8.95 31.40 3.32
N PRO A 68 7.66 31.74 3.42
CA PRO A 68 6.67 31.58 2.34
C PRO A 68 7.13 32.18 1.01
N GLU A 69 6.66 31.58 -0.08
CA GLU A 69 6.86 32.08 -1.45
C GLU A 69 8.33 32.18 -1.91
N THR A 70 9.26 31.52 -1.21
CA THR A 70 10.68 31.47 -1.58
C THR A 70 11.07 30.20 -2.34
N THR A 71 12.21 30.21 -3.03
CA THR A 71 12.77 28.99 -3.66
C THR A 71 12.98 27.85 -2.67
N LYS A 72 13.27 28.17 -1.40
CA LYS A 72 13.37 27.17 -0.33
C LYS A 72 12.01 26.55 -0.02
N ALA A 73 10.96 27.38 0.10
CA ALA A 73 9.59 26.91 0.29
C ALA A 73 9.11 26.01 -0.85
N TYR A 74 9.49 26.30 -2.10
CA TYR A 74 9.15 25.45 -3.25
C TYR A 74 9.78 24.06 -3.14
N THR A 75 11.05 24.00 -2.73
CA THR A 75 11.75 22.72 -2.56
C THR A 75 11.14 21.92 -1.40
N GLU A 76 10.83 22.59 -0.30
CA GLU A 76 10.21 21.97 0.88
C GLU A 76 8.78 21.49 0.58
N SER A 77 7.99 22.26 -0.17
CA SER A 77 6.61 21.91 -0.53
C SER A 77 6.56 20.62 -1.36
N LEU A 78 7.38 20.54 -2.42
CA LEU A 78 7.49 19.34 -3.24
C LEU A 78 7.98 18.14 -2.44
N ARG A 79 8.96 18.33 -1.55
CA ARG A 79 9.45 17.24 -0.69
C ARG A 79 8.32 16.67 0.18
N SER A 80 7.51 17.54 0.79
CA SER A 80 6.37 17.13 1.61
C SER A 80 5.30 16.41 0.79
N THR A 81 4.95 16.95 -0.38
CA THR A 81 3.96 16.31 -1.26
C THR A 81 4.44 14.95 -1.78
N PHE A 82 5.71 14.81 -2.18
CA PHE A 82 6.28 13.52 -2.55
C PHE A 82 6.36 12.54 -1.37
N PHE A 83 6.52 13.02 -0.15
CA PHE A 83 6.49 12.17 1.03
C PHE A 83 5.09 11.58 1.27
N HIS A 84 4.03 12.37 1.05
CA HIS A 84 2.64 11.90 1.21
C HIS A 84 2.21 10.94 0.09
N TRP A 85 2.53 11.24 -1.17
CA TRP A 85 2.05 10.49 -2.33
C TRP A 85 3.06 9.47 -2.89
N GLY A 86 4.27 9.43 -2.34
CA GLY A 86 5.33 8.52 -2.74
C GLY A 86 5.29 7.18 -2.01
N PHE A 87 6.47 6.64 -1.71
CA PHE A 87 6.64 5.28 -1.20
C PHE A 87 5.83 4.98 0.07
N HIS A 88 5.59 5.97 0.93
CA HIS A 88 4.87 5.76 2.19
C HIS A 88 3.42 5.33 1.98
N ALA A 89 2.70 5.95 1.04
CA ALA A 89 1.33 5.55 0.71
C ALA A 89 1.30 4.17 0.05
N TRP A 90 2.13 3.97 -0.97
CA TRP A 90 2.21 2.71 -1.71
C TRP A 90 2.66 1.52 -0.87
N ALA A 91 3.51 1.73 0.13
CA ALA A 91 3.95 0.66 1.02
C ALA A 91 2.81 0.08 1.85
N ILE A 92 1.82 0.90 2.26
CA ILE A 92 0.63 0.40 2.97
C ILE A 92 -0.15 -0.54 2.06
N TYR A 93 -0.46 -0.10 0.83
CA TYR A 93 -1.16 -0.93 -0.15
C TYR A 93 -0.39 -2.21 -0.46
N GLY A 94 0.94 -2.11 -0.62
CA GLY A 94 1.80 -3.26 -0.88
C GLY A 94 1.71 -4.32 0.22
N VAL A 95 1.74 -3.93 1.50
CA VAL A 95 1.64 -4.90 2.61
C VAL A 95 0.27 -5.55 2.69
N VAL A 96 -0.80 -4.77 2.56
CA VAL A 96 -2.18 -5.32 2.60
C VAL A 96 -2.43 -6.24 1.40
N ALA A 97 -2.05 -5.81 0.20
CA ALA A 97 -2.16 -6.62 -1.01
C ALA A 97 -1.33 -7.90 -0.91
N LEU A 98 -0.11 -7.84 -0.35
CA LEU A 98 0.73 -9.02 -0.14
C LEU A 98 0.08 -10.00 0.84
N ALA A 99 -0.47 -9.52 1.95
CA ALA A 99 -1.12 -10.36 2.95
C ALA A 99 -2.34 -11.09 2.36
N LEU A 100 -3.18 -10.37 1.61
CA LEU A 100 -4.33 -10.94 0.90
C LEU A 100 -3.89 -11.92 -0.19
N ALA A 101 -2.96 -11.53 -1.07
CA ALA A 101 -2.49 -12.38 -2.15
C ALA A 101 -1.84 -13.67 -1.64
N TYR A 102 -1.05 -13.59 -0.56
CA TYR A 102 -0.48 -14.77 0.07
C TYR A 102 -1.57 -15.67 0.67
N SER A 103 -2.49 -15.11 1.45
CA SER A 103 -3.59 -15.87 2.06
C SER A 103 -4.45 -16.56 1.00
N GLN A 104 -4.83 -15.82 -0.04
CA GLN A 104 -5.73 -16.32 -1.07
C GLN A 104 -5.04 -17.28 -2.04
N PHE A 105 -3.96 -16.85 -2.69
CA PHE A 105 -3.35 -17.62 -3.77
C PHE A 105 -2.37 -18.68 -3.29
N ARG A 106 -1.70 -18.48 -2.16
CA ARG A 106 -0.73 -19.45 -1.62
C ARG A 106 -1.35 -20.39 -0.60
N LYS A 107 -2.26 -19.92 0.25
CA LYS A 107 -2.90 -20.72 1.31
C LYS A 107 -4.29 -21.22 0.94
N GLY A 108 -4.90 -20.70 -0.12
CA GLY A 108 -6.24 -21.13 -0.55
C GLY A 108 -7.35 -20.64 0.37
N GLU A 109 -7.09 -19.61 1.17
CA GLU A 109 -8.09 -18.99 2.03
C GLU A 109 -9.03 -18.09 1.22
N PRO A 110 -10.24 -17.79 1.73
CA PRO A 110 -11.07 -16.73 1.20
C PRO A 110 -10.35 -15.37 1.21
N GLY A 111 -10.69 -14.49 0.26
CA GLY A 111 -10.13 -13.14 0.12
C GLY A 111 -10.66 -12.15 1.16
N LEU A 112 -10.59 -12.51 2.44
CA LEU A 112 -11.06 -11.73 3.58
C LEU A 112 -9.87 -11.24 4.41
N ILE A 113 -9.98 -10.03 4.99
CA ILE A 113 -8.91 -9.45 5.81
C ILE A 113 -8.68 -10.30 7.06
N SER A 114 -9.76 -10.80 7.68
CA SER A 114 -9.69 -11.72 8.82
C SER A 114 -8.79 -12.93 8.56
N ARG A 115 -8.82 -13.48 7.34
CA ARG A 115 -8.07 -14.69 6.95
C ARG A 115 -6.58 -14.47 6.89
N THR A 116 -6.16 -13.25 6.55
CA THR A 116 -4.74 -12.87 6.59
C THR A 116 -4.15 -12.96 8.00
N LEU A 117 -4.99 -12.89 9.04
CA LEU A 117 -4.59 -12.94 10.45
C LEU A 117 -4.63 -14.35 11.05
N ARG A 118 -4.93 -15.39 10.26
CA ARG A 118 -4.91 -16.79 10.75
C ARG A 118 -3.57 -17.18 11.41
N PRO A 119 -2.38 -16.76 10.92
CA PRO A 119 -1.11 -17.07 11.59
C PRO A 119 -1.00 -16.56 13.04
N LEU A 120 -1.77 -15.53 13.40
CA LEU A 120 -1.77 -14.93 14.73
C LEU A 120 -2.96 -15.37 15.59
N LEU A 121 -4.14 -15.49 14.98
CA LEU A 121 -5.40 -15.76 15.67
C LEU A 121 -5.86 -17.21 15.58
N GLY A 122 -5.20 -18.04 14.76
CA GLY A 122 -5.60 -19.41 14.49
C GLY A 122 -7.03 -19.49 13.95
N ASP A 123 -7.78 -20.49 14.40
CA ASP A 123 -9.15 -20.74 13.93
C ASP A 123 -10.17 -19.69 14.42
N LYS A 124 -9.77 -18.75 15.30
CA LYS A 124 -10.65 -17.65 15.73
C LYS A 124 -11.04 -16.72 14.59
N VAL A 125 -10.32 -16.74 13.47
CA VAL A 125 -10.67 -15.99 12.25
C VAL A 125 -11.96 -16.49 11.59
N GLU A 126 -12.45 -17.68 11.97
CA GLU A 126 -13.74 -18.23 11.52
C GLU A 126 -14.91 -17.85 12.42
N GLY A 127 -14.61 -17.31 13.61
CA GLY A 127 -15.60 -16.93 14.60
C GLY A 127 -15.95 -15.44 14.59
N PRO A 128 -16.60 -14.96 15.67
CA PRO A 128 -17.04 -13.56 15.79
C PRO A 128 -15.92 -12.53 15.65
N ILE A 129 -14.68 -12.89 16.04
CA ILE A 129 -13.51 -12.03 15.90
C ILE A 129 -13.20 -11.78 14.42
N GLY A 130 -13.27 -12.83 13.58
CA GLY A 130 -13.08 -12.69 12.14
C GLY A 130 -14.14 -11.80 11.50
N THR A 131 -15.41 -12.03 11.84
CA THR A 131 -16.52 -11.18 11.37
C THR A 131 -16.32 -9.72 11.76
N LEU A 132 -15.91 -9.44 13.01
CA LEU A 132 -15.64 -8.08 13.45
C LEU A 132 -14.54 -7.42 12.62
N ILE A 133 -13.43 -8.12 12.36
CA ILE A 133 -12.33 -7.61 11.54
C ILE A 133 -12.80 -7.30 10.11
N ASP A 134 -13.57 -8.21 9.51
CA ASP A 134 -14.08 -8.01 8.15
C ASP A 134 -15.07 -6.85 8.09
N VAL A 135 -15.94 -6.71 9.08
CA VAL A 135 -16.87 -5.57 9.19
C VAL A 135 -16.11 -4.24 9.32
N LEU A 136 -15.12 -4.17 10.20
CA LEU A 136 -14.28 -2.97 10.34
C LEU A 136 -13.55 -2.64 9.02
N SER A 137 -13.13 -3.66 8.28
CA SER A 137 -12.46 -3.49 6.99
C SER A 137 -13.38 -2.98 5.89
N VAL A 138 -14.69 -3.21 5.99
CA VAL A 138 -15.70 -2.67 5.05
C VAL A 138 -16.00 -1.20 5.34
N PHE A 139 -15.96 -0.80 6.62
CA PHE A 139 -16.24 0.58 7.02
C PHE A 139 -15.06 1.54 6.83
N ALA A 140 -13.83 1.03 6.90
CA ALA A 140 -12.59 1.81 6.74
C ALA A 140 -12.28 2.11 5.27
#